data_AF-A0A269YPC7-F1
#
_entry.id   AF-A0A269YPC7-F1
#
_cell.length_a   1.000
_cell.length_b   1.000
_cell.length_c   1.000
_cell.angle_alpha   90.00
_cell.angle_beta   90.00
_cell.angle_gamma   90.00
#
_symmetry.space_group_name_H-M   'P 1'
#
loop_
_entity.id
_entity.type
_entity.pdbx_description
1 polymer ?
#
loop_
_entity_poly.entity_id
_entity_poly.type
_entity_poly.pdbx_seq_one_letter_code
_entity_poly.pdbx_strand_id
1 'polypeptide(L)' 'MDIILAVIWILLATAVFTIVVGAFYLIYKNARGEPAPYKWRHLFVALAVLSLLFTLFGGFISIISHLQYGTP' A
#
# COMPACT_ATOMS: atom_id res chain seq x y z
N MET A 1 8.51 -6.34 -21.07
CA MET A 1 8.46 -5.28 -20.04
C MET A 1 9.85 -4.73 -19.86
N ASP A 2 10.04 -3.45 -20.18
CA ASP A 2 11.34 -2.80 -20.12
C ASP A 2 11.89 -2.82 -18.69
N ILE A 3 13.16 -3.22 -18.50
CA ILE A 3 13.78 -3.38 -17.17
C ILE A 3 13.68 -2.08 -16.37
N ILE A 4 13.77 -0.94 -17.05
CA ILE A 4 13.65 0.40 -16.47
C ILE A 4 12.27 0.61 -15.84
N LEU A 5 11.20 0.21 -16.53
CA LEU A 5 9.82 0.34 -16.03
C LEU A 5 9.62 -0.54 -14.78
N ALA A 6 10.15 -1.77 -14.79
CA ALA A 6 10.08 -2.66 -13.63
C ALA A 6 10.79 -2.08 -12.40
N VAL A 7 11.98 -1.49 -12.58
CA VAL A 7 12.75 -0.86 -11.50
C VAL A 7 11.99 0.34 -10.91
N ILE A 8 11.38 1.18 -11.75
CA ILE A 8 10.56 2.32 -11.29
C ILE A 8 9.40 1.81 -10.43
N TRP A 9 8.69 0.77 -10.86
CA TRP A 9 7.58 0.20 -10.10
C TRP A 9 8.01 -0.40 -8.76
N ILE A 10 9.15 -1.10 -8.72
CA ILE A 10 9.69 -1.67 -7.48
C ILE A 10 10.06 -0.56 -6.50
N LEU A 11 10.70 0.51 -6.96
CA LEU A 11 11.04 1.66 -6.12
C LEU A 11 9.77 2.35 -5.59
N LEU A 12 8.77 2.53 -6.44
CA LEU A 12 7.51 3.16 -6.05
C LEU A 12 6.75 2.30 -5.02
N ALA A 13 6.67 0.99 -5.24
CA ALA A 13 6.04 0.05 -4.32
C ALA A 13 6.77 0.03 -2.97
N THR A 14 8.10 0.04 -2.98
CA THR A 14 8.91 0.06 -1.76
C THR A 14 8.68 1.37 -0.98
N ALA A 15 8.66 2.51 -1.66
CA ALA A 15 8.39 3.80 -1.01
C ALA A 15 7.00 3.85 -0.36
N VAL A 16 5.96 3.41 -1.08
CA VAL A 16 4.59 3.32 -0.55
C VAL A 16 4.54 2.38 0.65
N PHE A 17 5.15 1.20 0.55
CA PHE A 17 5.19 0.23 1.65
C PHE A 17 5.84 0.81 2.91
N THR A 18 6.97 1.51 2.74
CA THR A 18 7.71 2.13 3.84
C THR A 18 6.89 3.22 4.54
N ILE A 19 6.16 4.04 3.78
CA ILE A 19 5.24 5.06 4.32
C ILE A 19 4.12 4.41 5.13
N VAL A 20 3.50 3.35 4.60
CA VAL A 20 2.38 2.70 5.30
C VAL A 20 2.84 2.00 6.57
N VAL A 21 3.99 1.31 6.55
CA VAL A 21 4.57 0.70 7.76
C VAL A 21 4.92 1.76 8.80
N GLY A 22 5.50 2.89 8.38
CA GLY A 22 5.78 4.03 9.26
C GLY A 22 4.51 4.60 9.90
N ALA A 23 3.44 4.78 9.11
CA ALA A 23 2.14 5.23 9.60
C ALA A 23 1.54 4.24 10.61
N PHE A 24 1.60 2.93 10.32
CA PHE A 24 1.18 1.88 11.25
C PHE A 24 1.94 1.92 12.57
N TYR A 25 3.27 2.09 12.50
CA TYR A 25 4.11 2.19 13.69
C TYR A 25 3.73 3.41 14.54
N LEU A 26 3.49 4.57 13.92
CA LEU A 26 3.06 5.79 14.62
C LEU A 26 1.67 5.60 15.27
N ILE A 27 0.73 5.02 14.54
CA ILE A 27 -0.62 4.71 15.05
C ILE A 27 -0.52 3.74 16.24
N TYR A 28 0.25 2.67 16.11
CA TYR A 28 0.47 1.71 17.19
C TYR A 28 1.12 2.35 18.41
N LYS A 29 2.15 3.18 18.21
CA LYS A 29 2.85 3.92 19.28
C LYS A 29 1.88 4.85 20.01
N ASN A 30 1.05 5.59 19.29
CA ASN A 30 0.09 6.53 19.87
C ASN A 30 -1.04 5.80 20.60
N ALA A 31 -1.49 4.68 20.06
CA ALA A 31 -2.56 3.90 20.65
C ALA A 31 -2.15 3.20 21.95
N ARG A 32 -0.85 3.10 22.32
CA ARG A 32 -0.39 2.37 23.53
C ARG A 32 -1.07 2.82 24.83
N GLY A 33 -1.47 4.09 24.94
CA GLY A 33 -2.17 4.64 26.09
C GLY A 33 -3.70 4.47 26.07
N GLU A 34 -4.30 4.05 24.96
CA GLU A 34 -5.76 3.97 24.81
C GLU A 34 -6.34 2.62 25.29
N PRO A 35 -7.58 2.61 25.81
CA PRO A 35 -8.26 1.38 26.17
C PRO A 35 -8.50 0.48 24.95
N ALA A 36 -8.46 -0.83 25.18
CA ALA A 36 -8.45 -1.89 24.17
C ALA A 36 -9.35 -1.67 22.93
N PRO A 37 -10.64 -1.26 23.02
CA PRO A 37 -11.48 -1.12 21.83
C PRO A 37 -10.95 -0.11 20.79
N TYR A 38 -10.27 0.95 21.23
CA TYR A 38 -9.73 1.96 20.31
C TYR A 38 -8.42 1.52 19.66
N LYS A 39 -7.57 0.76 20.36
CA LYS A 39 -6.36 0.14 19.78
C LYS A 39 -6.67 -0.75 18.58
N TRP A 40 -7.67 -1.62 18.71
CA TRP A 40 -8.07 -2.53 17.64
C TRP A 40 -8.70 -1.77 16.47
N ARG A 41 -9.53 -0.76 16.73
CA ARG A 41 -10.14 0.07 15.68
C ARG A 41 -9.08 0.72 14.78
N HIS A 42 -8.04 1.30 15.37
CA HIS A 42 -6.96 1.94 14.62
C HIS A 42 -6.16 0.92 13.78
N LEU A 43 -5.91 -0.28 14.33
CA LEU A 43 -5.25 -1.36 13.61
C LEU A 43 -6.09 -1.82 12.39
N PHE A 44 -7.40 -2.02 12.58
CA PHE A 44 -8.30 -2.44 11.50
C PHE A 44 -8.44 -1.38 10.41
N VAL A 45 -8.55 -0.10 10.78
CA VAL A 45 -8.60 1.01 9.81
C VAL A 45 -7.31 1.07 9.00
N ALA A 46 -6.16 0.97 9.66
CA ALA A 46 -4.87 0.98 8.97
C ALA A 46 -4.72 -0.24 8.04
N LEU A 47 -5.21 -1.42 8.44
CA LEU A 47 -5.16 -2.64 7.63
C LEU A 47 -6.10 -2.52 6.41
N ALA A 48 -7.28 -1.95 6.59
CA ALA A 48 -8.23 -1.70 5.51
C ALA A 48 -7.66 -0.71 4.49
N VAL A 49 -7.00 0.36 4.95
CA VAL A 49 -6.33 1.34 4.08
C VAL A 49 -5.18 0.69 3.31
N LEU A 50 -4.34 -0.13 3.97
CA LEU A 50 -3.27 -0.89 3.31
C LEU A 50 -3.84 -1.82 2.23
N SER A 51 -4.89 -2.58 2.56
CA SER A 51 -5.54 -3.50 1.62
C SER A 51 -6.12 -2.76 0.42
N LEU A 52 -6.77 -1.61 0.64
CA LEU A 52 -7.34 -0.79 -0.40
C LEU A 52 -6.27 -0.23 -1.34
N LEU A 53 -5.17 0.29 -0.77
CA LEU A 53 -4.03 0.78 -1.55
C LEU A 53 -3.39 -0.34 -2.39
N PHE A 54 -3.16 -1.53 -1.80
CA PHE A 54 -2.62 -2.67 -2.55
C PHE A 54 -3.52 -3.11 -3.70
N THR A 55 -4.83 -3.16 -3.45
CA THR A 55 -5.81 -3.58 -4.46
C THR A 55 -5.88 -2.58 -5.61
N LEU A 56 -5.93 -1.27 -5.29
CA LEU A 56 -5.93 -0.20 -6.28
C LEU A 56 -4.62 -0.17 -7.07
N PHE A 57 -3.49 -0.33 -6.41
CA PHE A 57 -2.18 -0.30 -7.05
C PHE A 57 -1.98 -1.51 -7.98
N GLY A 58 -2.32 -2.71 -7.52
CA GLY A 58 -2.29 -3.92 -8.33
C GLY A 58 -3.26 -3.86 -9.52
N GLY A 59 -4.49 -3.37 -9.29
CA GLY A 59 -5.47 -3.16 -10.35
C GLY A 59 -5.00 -2.14 -11.39
N PHE A 60 -4.40 -1.04 -10.95
CA PHE A 60 -3.85 0.00 -11.83
C PHE A 60 -2.69 -0.53 -12.69
N ILE A 61 -1.77 -1.31 -12.11
CA ILE A 61 -0.69 -1.98 -12.86
C ILE A 61 -1.27 -2.93 -13.90
N SER A 62 -2.28 -3.72 -13.53
CA SER A 62 -2.95 -4.65 -14.45
C SER A 62 -3.56 -3.92 -15.65
N ILE A 63 -4.27 -2.81 -15.40
CA ILE A 63 -4.87 -1.98 -16.46
C ILE A 63 -3.79 -1.37 -17.36
N ILE A 64 -2.75 -0.77 -16.79
CA ILE A 64 -1.64 -0.19 -17.59
C ILE A 64 -0.98 -1.27 -18.45
N SER A 65 -0.72 -2.45 -17.88
CA SER A 65 -0.12 -3.56 -18.62
C SER A 65 -1.03 -4.00 -19.76
N HIS A 66 -2.33 -4.13 -19.52
CA HIS A 66 -3.28 -4.47 -20.58
C HIS A 66 -3.38 -3.40 -21.68
N LEU A 67 -3.27 -2.12 -21.33
CA LEU A 67 -3.26 -1.02 -22.31
C LEU A 67 -1.95 -0.95 -23.10
N GLN A 68 -0.82 -1.30 -22.48
CA GLN A 68 0.50 -1.30 -23.13
C GLN A 68 0.74 -2.53 -24.02
N TYR A 69 0.13 -3.69 -23.71
CA TYR A 69 0.30 -4.94 -24.47
C TYR A 69 -0.93 -5.33 -25.30
N GLY A 70 -2.03 -4.58 -25.21
CA GLY A 70 -3.34 -4.93 -25.78
C GLY A 70 -3.63 -4.42 -27.18
N THR A 71 -2.71 -3.72 -27.84
CA THR A 71 -2.84 -3.34 -29.25
C THR A 71 -1.63 -3.87 -30.02
N PRO A 72 -1.81 -4.67 -31.10
CA PRO A 72 -0.73 -4.90 -32.06
C PRO A 72 -0.29 -3.59 -32.73
#